data_AF-A0A5C8B8N9-F1
#
_entry.id   AF-A0A5C8B8N9-F1
#
_cell.length_a   1.000
_cell.length_b   1.000
_cell.length_c   1.000
_cell.angle_alpha   90.00
_cell.angle_beta   90.00
_cell.angle_gamma   90.00
#
_symmetry.space_group_name_H-M   'P 1'
#
loop_
_entity.id
_entity.type
_entity.pdbx_description
1 polymer ?
#
loop_
_entity_poly.entity_id
_entity_poly.type
_entity_poly.pdbx_seq_one_letter_code
_entity_poly.pdbx_strand_id
1 'polypeptide(L)' 'MPTSLTLKNIPDAVYERLKAAAELHRRSLNSEAIVCLESVLLPSRVAPSERLARARE' A
#
# COMPACT_ATOMS: atom_id res chain seq x y z
N MET A 1 -2.87 20.01 -5.97
CA MET A 1 -3.90 19.57 -6.94
C MET A 1 -4.06 18.07 -6.76
N PRO A 2 -5.27 17.51 -6.57
CA PRO A 2 -5.45 16.07 -6.45
C PRO A 2 -5.21 15.41 -7.82
N THR A 3 -4.18 14.57 -7.91
CA THR A 3 -3.89 13.79 -9.13
C THR A 3 -4.65 12.48 -9.05
N SER A 4 -5.64 12.29 -9.93
CA SER A 4 -6.35 11.01 -10.04
C SER A 4 -5.58 10.07 -10.95
N LEU A 5 -5.20 8.91 -10.43
CA LEU A 5 -4.55 7.84 -11.18
C LEU A 5 -5.54 6.68 -11.34
N THR A 6 -5.95 6.39 -12.58
CA THR A 6 -6.77 5.21 -12.88
C THR A 6 -5.86 4.08 -13.34
N LEU A 7 -5.74 3.03 -12.52
CA LEU A 7 -5.06 1.81 -12.89
C LEU A 7 -6.03 0.92 -13.69
N LYS A 8 -5.72 0.67 -14.96
CA LYS A 8 -6.45 -0.29 -15.81
C LYS A 8 -5.60 -1.54 -15.99
N ASN A 9 -6.25 -2.71 -16.03
CA ASN A 9 -5.57 -4.00 -16.21
C ASN A 9 -4.65 -4.39 -15.04
N ILE A 10 -5.07 -4.11 -13.80
CA ILE A 10 -4.36 -4.54 -12.59
C ILE A 10 -4.38 -6.09 -12.55
N PRO A 11 -3.22 -6.77 -12.38
CA PRO A 11 -3.20 -8.21 -12.20
C PRO A 11 -3.98 -8.61 -10.95
N ASP A 12 -4.77 -9.70 -11.01
CA ASP A 12 -5.60 -10.15 -9.89
C ASP A 12 -4.79 -10.36 -8.59
N ALA A 13 -3.56 -10.86 -8.71
CA ALA A 13 -2.65 -11.01 -7.57
C ALA A 13 -2.33 -9.69 -6.86
N VAL A 14 -2.27 -8.58 -7.59
CA VAL A 14 -2.05 -7.23 -7.03
C VAL A 14 -3.33 -6.73 -6.38
N TYR A 15 -4.49 -6.93 -7.03
CA TYR A 15 -5.79 -6.55 -6.48
C TYR A 15 -6.10 -7.28 -5.16
N GLU A 16 -5.89 -8.60 -5.11
CA GLU A 16 -6.12 -9.42 -3.91
C GLU A 16 -5.20 -8.99 -2.75
N ARG A 17 -3.92 -8.72 -3.02
CA ARG A 17 -3.01 -8.17 -2.02
C ARG A 17 -3.45 -6.82 -1.50
N LEU A 18 -3.90 -5.93 -2.40
CA LEU A 18 -4.37 -4.61 -2.03
C LEU A 18 -5.65 -4.68 -1.19
N LYS A 19 -6.56 -5.60 -1.54
CA LYS A 19 -7.81 -5.85 -0.81
C LYS A 19 -7.53 -6.40 0.58
N ALA A 20 -6.69 -7.42 0.70
CA ALA A 20 -6.31 -8.00 1.99
C ALA A 20 -5.65 -6.95 2.91
N ALA A 21 -4.78 -6.10 2.36
CA ALA A 21 -4.15 -5.02 3.13
C ALA A 21 -5.18 -3.94 3.54
N ALA A 22 -6.09 -3.57 2.64
CA ALA A 22 -7.17 -2.64 2.93
C ALA A 22 -8.11 -3.16 4.04
N GLU A 23 -8.46 -4.44 4.01
CA GLU A 23 -9.25 -5.10 5.07
C GLU A 23 -8.50 -5.13 6.41
N LEU A 24 -7.21 -5.48 6.40
CA LEU A 24 -6.35 -5.48 7.59
C LEU A 24 -6.26 -4.08 8.22
N HIS A 25 -6.09 -3.05 7.40
CA HIS A 25 -5.97 -1.67 7.86
C HIS A 25 -7.34 -1.00 8.11
N ARG A 26 -8.46 -1.68 7.83
CA ARG A 26 -9.83 -1.13 7.86
C ARG A 26 -9.96 0.18 7.06
N ARG A 27 -9.33 0.20 5.89
CA ARG A 27 -9.30 1.36 4.98
C ARG A 27 -9.93 1.02 3.63
N SER A 28 -10.26 2.06 2.87
CA SER A 28 -10.69 1.87 1.48
C SER A 28 -9.50 1.47 0.61
N LEU A 29 -9.76 0.68 -0.44
CA LEU A 29 -8.78 0.29 -1.46
C LEU A 29 -8.02 1.48 -2.04
N ASN A 30 -8.69 2.63 -2.20
CA ASN A 30 -8.05 3.84 -2.71
C ASN A 30 -6.98 4.37 -1.76
N SER A 31 -7.27 4.39 -0.45
CA SER A 31 -6.30 4.84 0.55
C SER A 31 -5.14 3.85 0.66
N GLU A 32 -5.41 2.56 0.56
CA GLU A 32 -4.37 1.53 0.57
C GLU A 32 -3.47 1.61 -0.66
N ALA A 33 -4.05 1.86 -1.84
CA ALA A 33 -3.29 2.09 -3.07
C ALA A 33 -2.38 3.32 -2.94
N ILE A 34 -2.88 4.41 -2.37
CA ILE A 34 -2.08 5.63 -2.14
C ILE A 34 -0.93 5.31 -1.19
N VAL A 35 -1.19 4.68 -0.03
CA VAL A 35 -0.13 4.36 0.95
C VAL A 35 0.90 3.39 0.36
N CYS A 36 0.46 2.38 -0.41
CA CYS A 36 1.35 1.45 -1.09
C CYS A 36 2.23 2.17 -2.12
N LEU A 37 1.65 3.05 -2.95
CA LEU A 37 2.39 3.88 -3.91
C LEU A 37 3.34 4.84 -3.20
N GLU A 38 2.94 5.45 -2.10
CA GLU A 38 3.79 6.33 -1.29
C GLU A 38 4.99 5.54 -0.73
N SER A 39 4.77 4.33 -0.23
CA SER A 39 5.84 3.49 0.34
C SER A 39 6.90 3.06 -0.70
N VAL A 40 6.52 2.93 -1.97
CA VAL A 40 7.41 2.49 -3.05
C VAL A 40 8.04 3.67 -3.80
N LEU A 41 7.28 4.76 -4.02
CA LEU A 41 7.70 5.90 -4.84
C LEU A 41 8.37 7.02 -4.04
N LEU A 42 8.15 7.14 -2.73
CA LEU A 42 8.81 8.11 -1.88
C LEU A 42 9.88 7.43 -1.00
N PRO A 43 11.13 7.31 -1.47
CA PRO A 43 12.23 6.94 -0.62
C PRO A 43 12.63 8.14 0.26
N SER A 44 11.87 8.44 1.32
CA SER A 44 12.35 9.36 2.35
C SER A 44 11.74 9.08 3.73
N ARG A 45 12.60 8.46 4.55
CA ARG A 45 12.73 8.67 6.00
C ARG A 45 11.54 8.28 6.88
N VAL A 46 11.51 6.99 7.26
CA VAL A 46 11.10 6.47 8.58
C VAL A 46 9.58 6.42 8.83
N ALA A 47 8.97 5.24 9.02
CA ALA A 47 9.09 4.51 10.27
C ALA A 47 9.54 3.03 10.13
N PRO A 48 10.79 2.68 10.53
CA PRO A 48 11.31 1.32 10.68
C PRO A 48 10.60 0.51 11.77
N SER A 49 9.69 1.10 12.55
CA SER A 49 8.97 0.43 13.63
C SER A 49 8.07 -0.71 13.15
N GLU A 50 7.58 -0.69 11.90
CA GLU A 50 6.82 -1.83 11.33
C GLU A 50 7.68 -2.82 10.55
N ARG A 51 8.84 -2.38 10.02
CA ARG A 51 9.74 -3.27 9.28
C ARG A 51 10.53 -4.22 10.19
N LEU A 52 10.75 -3.85 11.46
CA LEU A 52 11.51 -4.68 12.41
C LEU A 52 10.70 -5.85 13.01
N ALA A 53 9.36 -5.80 12.96
CA ALA A 53 8.51 -6.85 13.54
C ALA A 53 8.39 -8.11 12.65
N ARG A 54 8.56 -8.00 11.32
CA ARG A 54 8.47 -9.17 10.41
C ARG A 54 9.80 -9.85 10.09
N ALA A 55 10.92 -9.32 10.57
CA ALA A 55 12.24 -9.92 10.33
C ALA A 55 12.83 -10.60 11.58
N ARG A 56 12.05 -10.73 12.66
CA ARG A 56 12.51 -11.31 13.94
C ARG A 56 11.68 -12.46 14.51
N GLU A 57 10.72 -13.00 13.76
CA GLU A 57 10.10 -14.31 14.07
C GLU A 57 10.11 -15.21 12.84
#